data_AF-A0A2H0LV00-F1
#
_entry.id   AF-A0A2H0LV00-F1
#
_cell.length_a   1.000
_cell.length_b   1.000
_cell.length_c   1.000
_cell.angle_alpha   90.00
_cell.angle_beta   90.00
_cell.angle_gamma   90.00
#
_symmetry.space_group_name_H-M   'P 1'
#
loop_
_entity.id
_entity.type
_entity.pdbx_description
1 polymer ?
#
loop_
_entity_poly.entity_id
_entity_poly.type
_entity_poly.pdbx_seq_one_letter_code
_entity_poly.pdbx_strand_id
1 'polypeptide(L)' 'VRRVTSPDDLGGMAAAEGILTAEGGATSHAAVVAKGQGYPAVVGAGK' A
#
# COMPACT_ATOMS: atom_id res chain seq x y z
N VAL A 1 -4.77 -7.22 -2.02
CA VAL A 1 -4.25 -7.42 -0.64
C VAL A 1 -2.89 -8.07 -0.73
N ARG A 2 -1.87 -7.53 -0.04
CA ARG A 2 -0.49 -8.04 -0.06
C ARG A 2 0.06 -8.10 1.37
N ARG A 3 1.13 -8.85 1.63
CA ARG A 3 1.80 -8.80 2.93
C ARG A 3 2.60 -7.51 3.08
N VAL A 4 3.44 -7.21 2.10
CA VAL A 4 4.16 -5.95 1.88
C VAL A 4 4.07 -5.59 0.39
N THR A 5 4.42 -4.35 0.01
CA THR A 5 4.54 -3.95 -1.40
C THR A 5 5.96 -3.48 -1.74
N SER A 6 6.32 -3.56 -3.02
CA SER A 6 7.58 -3.06 -3.59
C SER A 6 7.31 -2.18 -4.83
N PRO A 7 8.32 -1.50 -5.39
CA PRO A 7 8.16 -0.70 -6.60
C PRO A 7 7.61 -1.50 -7.81
N ASP A 8 7.86 -2.80 -7.87
CA ASP A 8 7.33 -3.66 -8.94
C ASP A 8 5.80 -3.79 -8.89
N ASP A 9 5.19 -3.54 -7.72
CA ASP A 9 3.73 -3.58 -7.55
C ASP A 9 3.04 -2.29 -8.06
N LEU A 10 3.78 -1.25 -8.46
CA LEU A 10 3.21 0.09 -8.77
C LEU A 10 2.08 0.07 -9.81
N GLY A 11 2.21 -0.74 -10.86
CA GLY A 11 1.16 -0.86 -11.88
C GLY A 11 -0.13 -1.43 -11.30
N GLY A 12 -0.02 -2.44 -10.44
CA GLY A 12 -1.17 -3.01 -9.73
C GLY A 12 -1.73 -2.07 -8.66
N MET A 13 -0.87 -1.27 -8.03
CA MET A 13 -1.28 -0.28 -7.03
C MET A 13 -2.06 0.88 -7.66
N ALA A 14 -1.63 1.36 -8.83
CA ALA A 14 -2.32 2.44 -9.56
C ALA A 14 -3.67 2.01 -10.15
N ALA A 15 -3.82 0.72 -10.48
CA ALA A 15 -5.07 0.16 -11.00
C ALA A 15 -6.11 -0.18 -9.90
N ALA A 16 -5.73 -0.10 -8.62
CA ALA A 16 -6.59 -0.48 -7.51
C ALA A 16 -7.31 0.73 -6.88
N GLU A 17 -8.54 0.53 -6.42
CA GLU A 17 -9.30 1.52 -5.66
C GLU A 17 -8.72 1.80 -4.26
N GLY A 18 -7.88 0.90 -3.76
CA GLY A 18 -7.22 1.06 -2.46
C GLY A 18 -6.26 -0.08 -2.14
N ILE A 19 -5.39 0.18 -1.16
CA ILE A 19 -4.31 -0.74 -0.78
C ILE A 19 -4.54 -1.31 0.61
N LEU A 20 -4.40 -2.62 0.75
CA LEU A 20 -4.38 -3.32 2.04
C LEU A 20 -3.08 -4.12 2.16
N THR A 21 -2.30 -3.82 3.21
CA THR A 21 -1.09 -4.58 3.56
C THR A 21 -1.16 -5.17 4.96
N ALA A 22 -0.67 -6.40 5.11
CA ALA A 22 -0.59 -7.06 6.42
C ALA A 22 0.53 -6.48 7.29
N GLU A 23 1.62 -6.03 6.68
CA GLU A 23 2.80 -5.48 7.36
C GLU A 23 3.09 -4.06 6.87
N GLY A 24 3.80 -3.30 7.70
CA GLY A 24 4.21 -1.93 7.39
C GLY A 24 3.47 -0.87 8.20
N GLY A 25 4.18 0.22 8.50
CA GLY A 25 3.64 1.38 9.23
C GLY A 25 3.35 2.57 8.32
N ALA A 26 3.14 3.73 8.93
CA ALA A 26 2.83 4.99 8.23
C ALA A 26 3.91 5.47 7.24
N THR A 27 5.13 4.93 7.34
CA THR A 27 6.28 5.22 6.46
C THR A 27 6.62 4.06 5.51
N SER A 28 5.81 3.00 5.47
CA SER A 28 6.00 1.88 4.54
C SER A 28 5.79 2.28 3.08
N HIS A 29 6.33 1.49 2.16
CA HIS A 29 6.16 1.70 0.71
C HIS A 29 4.69 1.91 0.31
N ALA A 30 3.80 1.02 0.76
CA ALA A 30 2.36 1.16 0.53
C ALA A 30 1.79 2.50 1.03
N ALA A 31 2.17 2.92 2.25
CA ALA A 31 1.66 4.13 2.87
C ALA A 31 2.14 5.40 2.16
N VAL A 32 3.41 5.46 1.74
CA VAL A 32 3.97 6.65 1.08
C VAL A 32 3.45 6.81 -0.34
N VAL A 33 3.36 5.70 -1.10
CA VAL A 33 2.82 5.74 -2.47
C VAL A 33 1.34 6.12 -2.44
N ALA A 34 0.56 5.54 -1.53
CA ALA A 34 -0.86 5.88 -1.37
C ALA A 34 -1.10 7.36 -1.08
N LYS A 35 -0.30 7.95 -0.16
CA LYS A 35 -0.37 9.38 0.13
C LYS A 35 0.00 10.25 -1.08
N GLY A 36 1.01 9.86 -1.84
CA GLY A 36 1.43 10.59 -3.04
C GLY A 36 0.40 10.54 -4.17
N GLN A 37 -0.31 9.42 -4.29
CA GLN A 37 -1.26 9.16 -5.38
C GLN A 37 -2.73 9.48 -5.02
N GLY A 38 -3.03 9.75 -3.75
CA GLY A 38 -4.35 10.19 -3.31
C GLY A 38 -5.41 9.09 -3.20
N TYR A 39 -5.02 7.81 -3.17
CA TYR A 39 -5.95 6.70 -2.94
C TYR A 39 -5.89 6.19 -1.49
N PRO A 40 -6.97 5.62 -0.95
CA PRO A 40 -7.01 5.10 0.41
C PRO A 40 -6.08 3.90 0.59
N ALA A 41 -5.42 3.83 1.76
CA ALA A 41 -4.60 2.68 2.12
C ALA A 41 -4.73 2.33 3.61
N VAL A 42 -4.87 1.04 3.89
CA VAL A 42 -4.77 0.43 5.23
C VAL A 42 -3.50 -0.40 5.27
N VAL A 43 -2.63 -0.12 6.23
CA VAL A 43 -1.32 -0.76 6.35
C VAL A 43 -1.12 -1.36 7.73
N GLY A 44 -0.38 -2.47 7.82
CA GLY A 44 -0.12 -3.14 9.08
C GLY A 44 -1.33 -3.88 9.67
N ALA A 45 -2.26 -4.35 8.83
CA ALA A 45 -3.49 -5.02 9.25
C ALA A 45 -3.32 -6.52 9.60
N GLY A 46 -2.08 -7.00 9.74
CA GLY A 46 -1.74 -8.39 10.02
C GLY A 46 -1.50 -8.70 11.51
N LYS A 47 -1.88 -7.79 12.40
CA LYS A 47 -1.95 -8.04 13.84
C LYS A 47 -3.35 -8.46 14.24
#